data_AF-A0A133CSE2-F1
#
_entry.id   AF-A0A133CSE2-F1
#
_cell.length_a   1.000
_cell.length_b   1.000
_cell.length_c   1.000
_cell.angle_alpha   90.00
_cell.angle_beta   90.00
_cell.angle_gamma   90.00
#
_symmetry.space_group_name_H-M   'P 1'
#
loop_
_entity.id
_entity.type
_entity.pdbx_description
1 polymer ?
#
loop_
_entity_poly.entity_id
_entity_poly.type
_entity_poly.pdbx_seq_one_letter_code
_entity_poly.pdbx_strand_id
1 'polypeptide(L)'
;MIVRKETLKKPMLNVYLQNKISGIHIMNTAVSGNNSQALRERFAKDVLSYTADKVFILIGTNDLAEHKQLSKETYQKICSG
;
A
#
# COMPACT_ATOMS: atom_id res chain seq x y z
N MET A 1 5.16 6.08 -6.83
CA MET A 1 6.48 5.85 -6.23
C MET A 1 6.61 4.42 -5.69
N ILE A 2 5.67 3.94 -4.87
CA ILE A 2 5.76 2.65 -4.15
C ILE A 2 5.96 1.43 -5.08
N VAL A 3 5.32 1.43 -6.24
CA VAL A 3 5.44 0.37 -7.28
C VAL A 3 6.34 0.78 -8.45
N ARG A 4 6.85 2.02 -8.45
CA ARG A 4 7.61 2.56 -9.59
C ARG A 4 9.01 1.98 -9.58
N LYS A 5 9.48 1.57 -10.77
CA LYS A 5 10.77 0.93 -10.95
C LYS A 5 11.88 1.90 -11.38
N GLU A 6 11.53 2.97 -12.11
CA GLU A 6 12.48 4.00 -12.59
C GLU A 6 13.78 3.37 -13.11
N THR A 7 13.68 2.50 -14.13
CA THR A 7 14.77 1.72 -14.76
C THR A 7 15.34 0.54 -13.98
N LEU A 8 14.93 0.31 -12.73
CA LEU A 8 15.34 -0.85 -11.93
C LEU A 8 14.51 -2.11 -12.24
N LYS A 9 15.00 -3.28 -11.85
CA LYS A 9 14.26 -4.56 -12.00
C LYS A 9 13.11 -4.72 -11.00
N LYS A 10 13.21 -4.06 -9.85
CA LYS A 10 12.26 -4.10 -8.73
C LYS A 10 11.75 -2.69 -8.41
N PRO A 11 10.64 -2.54 -7.66
CA PRO A 11 10.22 -1.24 -7.18
C PRO A 11 11.37 -0.54 -6.47
N MET A 12 11.56 0.74 -6.78
CA MET A 12 12.71 1.53 -6.35
C MET A 12 12.83 1.57 -4.82
N LEU A 13 11.70 1.73 -4.12
CA LEU A 13 11.66 1.71 -2.65
C LEU A 13 12.23 0.40 -2.06
N ASN A 14 11.93 -0.75 -2.67
CA ASN A 14 12.48 -2.03 -2.22
C ASN A 14 14.00 -2.05 -2.35
N VAL A 15 14.54 -1.56 -3.48
CA VAL A 15 15.98 -1.52 -3.73
C VAL A 15 16.68 -0.63 -2.70
N TYR A 16 16.14 0.56 -2.43
CA TYR A 16 16.70 1.46 -1.42
C TYR A 16 16.68 0.86 -0.01
N LEU A 17 15.58 0.23 0.40
CA LEU A 17 15.48 -0.40 1.71
C LEU A 17 16.44 -1.58 1.85
N GLN A 18 16.59 -2.40 0.79
CA GLN A 18 17.52 -3.53 0.76
C GLN A 18 18.98 -3.08 0.85
N ASN A 19 19.33 -1.96 0.24
CA ASN A 19 20.68 -1.39 0.34
C ASN A 19 20.97 -0.80 1.73
N LYS A 20 19.94 -0.35 2.45
CA LYS A 20 20.09 0.31 3.75
C LYS A 20 20.02 -0.66 4.93
N ILE A 21 19.26 -1.74 4.82
CA ILE A 21 19.02 -2.70 5.89
C ILE A 21 19.44 -4.09 5.41
N SER A 22 20.60 -4.54 5.87
CA SER A 22 21.12 -5.86 5.52
C SER A 22 20.16 -6.96 5.97
N GLY A 23 19.92 -7.94 5.10
CA GLY A 23 19.06 -9.10 5.40
C GLY A 23 17.56 -8.82 5.41
N ILE A 24 17.10 -7.61 5.05
CA ILE A 24 15.66 -7.33 4.99
C ILE A 24 14.97 -8.13 3.87
N HIS A 25 13.91 -8.85 4.24
CA HIS A 25 12.99 -9.48 3.29
C HIS A 25 11.76 -8.57 3.10
N ILE A 26 11.49 -8.20 1.86
CA ILE A 26 10.41 -7.26 1.52
C ILE A 26 9.38 -7.97 0.64
N MET A 27 8.17 -8.13 1.16
CA MET A 27 6.98 -8.47 0.39
C MET A 27 6.25 -7.17 0.04
N ASN A 28 6.29 -6.77 -1.24
CA ASN A 28 5.61 -5.56 -1.69
C ASN A 28 4.27 -5.93 -2.34
N THR A 29 3.19 -5.54 -1.66
CA THR A 29 1.80 -5.85 -2.05
C THR A 29 1.09 -4.62 -2.60
N ALA A 30 1.81 -3.51 -2.82
CA ALA A 30 1.25 -2.27 -3.31
C ALA A 30 0.79 -2.41 -4.77
N VAL A 31 -0.35 -1.79 -5.07
CA VAL A 31 -0.92 -1.74 -6.42
C VAL A 31 -1.09 -0.29 -6.85
N SER A 32 -0.66 0.01 -8.07
CA SER A 32 -0.79 1.36 -8.63
C SER A 32 -2.26 1.80 -8.66
N GLY A 33 -2.53 3.03 -8.23
CA GLY A 33 -3.88 3.60 -8.29
C GLY A 33 -4.86 3.13 -7.20
N ASN A 34 -4.45 2.26 -6.27
CA ASN A 34 -5.29 1.91 -5.12
C ASN A 34 -5.43 3.09 -4.14
N ASN A 35 -6.63 3.22 -3.58
CA ASN A 35 -7.00 4.10 -2.47
C ASN A 35 -7.22 3.25 -1.19
N SER A 36 -7.56 3.88 -0.07
CA SER A 36 -7.78 3.20 1.22
C SER A 36 -8.92 2.18 1.18
N GLN A 37 -10.00 2.45 0.45
CA GLN A 37 -11.10 1.50 0.29
C GLN A 37 -10.66 0.23 -0.44
N ALA A 38 -9.96 0.38 -1.57
CA ALA A 38 -9.43 -0.76 -2.32
C ALA A 38 -8.41 -1.57 -1.51
N LEU A 39 -7.64 -0.91 -0.62
CA LEU A 39 -6.76 -1.58 0.32
C LEU A 39 -7.56 -2.37 1.37
N ARG A 40 -8.62 -1.80 1.96
CA ARG A 40 -9.45 -2.46 2.96
C ARG A 40 -10.04 -3.76 2.42
N GLU A 41 -10.57 -3.74 1.20
CA GLU A 41 -11.17 -4.91 0.54
C GLU A 41 -10.17 -6.06 0.30
N ARG A 42 -8.91 -5.73 0.02
CA ARG A 42 -7.86 -6.73 -0.23
C ARG A 42 -7.02 -7.06 1.00
N PHE A 43 -7.18 -6.34 2.12
CA PHE A 43 -6.23 -6.37 3.24
C PHE A 43 -6.04 -7.78 3.79
N ALA A 44 -7.13 -8.53 3.97
CA ALA A 44 -7.07 -9.90 4.45
C ALA A 44 -6.27 -10.82 3.51
N LYS A 45 -6.50 -10.68 2.20
CA LYS A 45 -5.85 -11.50 1.17
C LYS A 45 -4.39 -11.11 0.95
N ASP A 46 -4.09 -9.82 0.91
CA ASP A 46 -2.80 -9.32 0.45
C ASP A 46 -1.84 -9.03 1.61
N VAL A 47 -2.35 -8.80 2.83
CA VAL A 47 -1.52 -8.46 4.01
C VAL A 47 -1.60 -9.55 5.08
N LEU A 48 -2.81 -9.92 5.52
CA LEU A 48 -2.97 -10.87 6.63
C LEU A 48 -2.65 -12.33 6.26
N SER A 49 -2.59 -12.66 4.97
CA SER A 49 -2.19 -13.99 4.50
C SER A 49 -0.69 -14.27 4.62
N TYR A 50 0.11 -13.25 4.99
CA TYR A 50 1.55 -13.35 5.17
C TYR A 50 1.94 -13.07 6.63
N THR A 51 2.90 -13.82 7.14
CA THR A 51 3.55 -13.51 8.41
C THR A 51 4.64 -12.47 8.18
N ALA A 52 4.58 -11.34 8.88
CA ALA A 52 5.57 -10.28 8.82
C ALA A 52 5.85 -9.71 10.21
N ASP A 53 7.12 -9.38 10.50
CA ASP A 53 7.50 -8.74 11.76
C ASP A 53 7.03 -7.28 11.83
N LYS A 54 6.89 -6.63 10.66
CA LYS A 54 6.52 -5.22 10.51
C LYS A 54 5.70 -5.04 9.25
N VAL A 55 4.68 -4.17 9.33
CA VAL A 55 3.85 -3.78 8.19
C VAL A 55 3.95 -2.26 8.00
N PHE A 56 4.23 -1.85 6.76
CA PHE A 56 4.25 -0.44 6.37
C PHE A 56 3.10 -0.17 5.40
N ILE A 57 2.19 0.73 5.78
CA ILE A 57 1.06 1.12 4.94
C ILE A 57 1.32 2.51 4.38
N LEU A 58 1.48 2.59 3.05
CA LEU A 58 1.59 3.85 2.31
C LEU A 58 0.40 3.97 1.35
N ILE A 59 -0.64 4.69 1.75
CA ILE A 59 -1.90 4.88 1.03
C ILE A 59 -2.43 6.31 1.27
N GLY A 60 -3.41 6.79 0.50
CA GLY A 60 -4.02 8.11 0.70
C GLY A 60 -3.93 9.05 -0.50
N THR A 61 -2.88 8.96 -1.32
CA THR A 61 -2.72 9.90 -2.46
C THR A 61 -3.84 9.77 -3.49
N ASN A 62 -4.32 8.55 -3.75
CA ASN A 62 -5.42 8.32 -4.70
C ASN A 62 -6.80 8.52 -4.08
N ASP A 63 -6.89 8.59 -2.75
CA ASP A 63 -8.13 8.91 -2.04
C ASP A 63 -8.54 10.37 -2.27
N LEU A 64 -7.54 11.24 -2.46
CA LEU A 64 -7.72 12.65 -2.77
C LEU A 64 -8.04 12.91 -4.25
N ALA A 65 -7.91 11.90 -5.12
CA ALA A 65 -8.24 12.09 -6.53
C ALA A 65 -9.74 12.35 -6.67
N GLU A 66 -10.13 13.46 -7.30
CA GLU A 66 -11.53 13.94 -7.36
C GLU A 66 -12.51 12.89 -7.90
N HIS A 67 -12.07 12.05 -8.84
CA HIS A 67 -12.84 10.94 -9.41
C HIS A 67 -12.90 9.68 -8.53
N LYS A 68 -12.34 9.72 -7.31
CA LYS A 68 -12.29 8.63 -6.32
C LYS A 68 -12.65 9.08 -4.91
N GLN A 69 -13.15 10.31 -4.74
CA GLN A 69 -13.58 10.81 -3.44
C GLN A 69 -14.74 9.97 -2.92
N LEU A 70 -14.65 9.57 -1.65
CA LEU A 70 -15.73 8.89 -0.96
C LEU A 70 -16.67 9.93 -0.37
N SER A 71 -17.99 9.66 -0.39
CA SER A 71 -18.93 10.50 0.35
C SER A 71 -18.60 10.48 1.84
N LYS A 72 -18.98 11.54 2.55
CA LYS A 72 -18.82 11.64 4.01
C LYS A 72 -19.49 10.45 4.72
N GLU A 73 -20.67 10.00 4.28
CA GLU A 73 -21.32 8.83 4.89
C GLU A 73 -20.52 7.54 4.69
N THR A 74 -19.94 7.36 3.49
CA THR A 74 -19.12 6.18 3.20
C THR A 74 -17.88 6.15 4.07
N TYR A 75 -17.20 7.29 4.21
CA TYR A 75 -16.05 7.44 5.09
C TYR A 75 -16.41 7.13 6.56
N GLN A 76 -17.50 7.68 7.07
CA GLN A 76 -17.94 7.43 8.44
C GLN A 76 -18.24 5.95 8.70
N LYS A 77 -18.91 5.25 7.76
CA LYS A 77 -19.16 3.81 7.88
C LYS A 77 -17.86 3.00 7.97
N ILE A 78 -16.84 3.38 7.22
CA ILE A 78 -15.54 2.69 7.22
C ILE A 78 -14.80 2.91 8.55
N CYS A 79 -14.87 4.11 9.13
CA CYS A 79 -14.17 4.44 10.37
C CYS A 79 -14.87 3.97 11.66
N SER A 80 -16.15 3.58 11.56
CA SER A 80 -16.96 3.18 12.72
C SER A 80 -16.86 1.69 13.06
N GLY A 81 -16.04 0.92 12.32
CA GLY A 81 -15.86 -0.53 12.53
C GLY A 81 -14.45 -0.98 12.24
#